data_AF-A0A318R6D2-F1
#
_entry.id   AF-A0A318R6D2-F1
#
_cell.length_a   1.000
_cell.length_b   1.000
_cell.length_c   1.000
_cell.angle_alpha   90.00
_cell.angle_beta   90.00
_cell.angle_gamma   90.00
#
_symmetry.space_group_name_H-M   'P 1'
#
loop_
_entity.id
_entity.type
_entity.pdbx_description
1 polymer ?
#
loop_
_entity_poly.entity_id
_entity_poly.type
_entity_poly.pdbx_seq_one_letter_code
_entity_poly.pdbx_strand_id
1 'polypeptide(L)'
;MFIKKILLNTKHKLLKIFSKQSERVSDRCENLTSIPGIGTKNCNNFYEAGYTTPESIISASDEELLSIPGVGISFVKKLRKTLGRI
;
A
#
# COMPACT_ATOMS: atom_id res chain seq x y z
N MET A 1 7.70 35.98 -16.12
CA MET A 1 6.34 35.77 -15.55
C MET A 1 5.53 34.63 -16.21
N PHE A 2 6.01 33.99 -17.29
CA PHE A 2 5.31 32.89 -17.97
C PHE A 2 5.69 31.48 -17.46
N ILE A 3 6.97 31.26 -17.14
CA ILE A 3 7.48 29.94 -16.70
C ILE A 3 6.85 29.50 -15.36
N LYS A 4 6.69 30.42 -14.39
CA LYS A 4 6.00 30.14 -13.12
C LYS A 4 4.56 29.67 -13.32
N LYS A 5 3.85 30.19 -14.32
CA LYS A 5 2.44 29.87 -14.61
C LYS A 5 2.29 28.49 -15.24
N ILE A 6 3.23 28.11 -16.12
CA ILE A 6 3.37 26.74 -16.65
C ILE A 6 3.69 25.75 -15.54
N LEU A 7 4.68 26.04 -14.69
CA LEU A 7 5.06 25.16 -13.57
C LEU A 7 3.90 24.92 -12.60
N LEU A 8 3.11 25.96 -12.30
CA LEU A 8 1.96 25.87 -11.40
C LEU A 8 0.85 24.97 -11.97
N ASN A 9 0.57 25.11 -13.27
CA ASN A 9 -0.49 24.35 -13.93
C ASN A 9 -0.15 22.86 -14.04
N THR A 10 1.12 22.53 -14.30
CA THR A 10 1.60 21.14 -14.35
C THR A 10 1.52 20.47 -12.98
N LYS A 11 1.91 21.18 -11.90
CA LYS A 11 1.78 20.67 -10.52
C LYS A 11 0.33 20.34 -10.16
N HIS A 12 -0.61 21.20 -10.52
CA HIS A 12 -2.03 21.01 -10.19
C HIS A 12 -2.64 19.81 -10.94
N LYS A 13 -2.26 19.62 -12.20
CA LYS A 13 -2.68 18.45 -13.00
C LYS A 13 -2.10 17.13 -12.44
N LEU A 14 -0.83 17.14 -12.03
CA LEU A 14 -0.17 15.98 -11.41
C LEU A 14 -0.82 15.63 -10.05
N LEU A 15 -1.11 16.64 -9.23
CA LEU A 15 -1.78 16.46 -7.93
C LEU A 15 -3.16 15.84 -8.09
N LYS A 16 -3.92 16.28 -9.11
CA LYS A 16 -5.28 15.78 -9.41
C LYS A 16 -5.30 14.34 -9.93
N ILE A 17 -4.24 13.91 -10.63
CA ILE A 17 -4.07 12.53 -11.07
C ILE A 17 -3.70 11.65 -9.87
N PHE A 18 -2.78 12.12 -9.03
CA PHE A 18 -2.36 11.41 -7.83
C PHE A 18 -3.50 11.23 -6.82
N SER A 19 -4.33 12.27 -6.63
CA SER A 19 -5.52 12.22 -5.77
C SER A 19 -6.60 11.27 -6.31
N LYS A 20 -6.75 11.18 -7.64
CA LYS A 20 -7.71 10.26 -8.27
C LYS A 20 -7.24 8.79 -8.22
N GLN A 21 -5.93 8.56 -8.26
CA GLN A 21 -5.36 7.24 -8.00
C GLN A 21 -5.57 6.85 -6.53
N SER A 22 -5.38 7.77 -5.57
CA SER A 22 -5.57 7.45 -4.14
C SER A 22 -7.02 7.15 -3.76
N GLU A 23 -8.02 7.77 -4.40
CA GLU A 23 -9.44 7.48 -4.15
C GLU A 23 -9.82 6.05 -4.56
N ARG A 24 -9.49 5.61 -5.79
CA ARG A 24 -9.80 4.23 -6.23
C ARG A 24 -9.06 3.14 -5.43
N VAL A 25 -7.98 3.52 -4.79
CA VAL A 25 -7.19 2.63 -3.94
C VAL A 25 -7.86 2.50 -2.57
N SER A 26 -8.49 3.56 -2.06
CA SER A 26 -9.20 3.58 -0.78
C SER A 26 -10.20 2.42 -0.63
N ASP A 27 -11.13 2.29 -1.58
CA ASP A 27 -12.23 1.31 -1.49
C ASP A 27 -11.73 -0.15 -1.54
N ARG A 28 -10.63 -0.40 -2.26
CA ARG A 28 -10.02 -1.74 -2.33
C ARG A 28 -9.25 -2.06 -1.06
N CYS A 29 -8.66 -1.05 -0.43
CA CYS A 29 -7.79 -1.23 0.72
C CYS A 29 -8.53 -1.39 2.04
N GLU A 30 -9.82 -1.05 2.12
CA GLU A 30 -10.61 -1.11 3.35
C GLU A 30 -10.44 -2.46 4.07
N ASN A 31 -10.54 -3.57 3.34
CA ASN A 31 -10.39 -4.92 3.90
C ASN A 31 -8.96 -5.21 4.39
N LEU A 32 -7.93 -4.76 3.67
CA LEU A 32 -6.53 -5.05 4.02
C LEU A 32 -6.02 -4.15 5.17
N THR A 33 -6.60 -2.96 5.32
CA THR A 33 -6.21 -2.02 6.39
C THR A 33 -6.57 -2.50 7.80
N SER A 34 -7.39 -3.55 7.92
CA SER A 34 -7.60 -4.24 9.20
C SER A 34 -6.33 -4.90 9.74
N ILE A 35 -5.31 -5.16 8.90
CA ILE A 35 -4.01 -5.66 9.34
C ILE A 35 -3.14 -4.50 9.83
N PRO A 36 -2.70 -4.50 11.11
CA PRO A 36 -1.81 -3.46 11.63
C PRO A 36 -0.52 -3.34 10.80
N GLY A 37 -0.26 -2.15 10.27
CA GLY A 37 0.91 -1.87 9.43
C GLY A 37 0.65 -1.90 7.92
N ILE A 38 -0.57 -2.25 7.48
CA ILE A 38 -1.01 -2.06 6.10
C ILE A 38 -1.75 -0.73 5.99
N GLY A 39 -1.10 0.25 5.35
CA GLY A 39 -1.73 1.50 4.93
C GLY A 39 -2.00 1.51 3.41
N THR A 40 -2.65 2.57 2.93
CA THR A 40 -3.03 2.76 1.51
C THR A 40 -1.86 2.54 0.53
N LYS A 41 -0.63 2.95 0.90
CA LYS A 41 0.57 2.74 0.08
C LYS A 41 0.97 1.28 -0.03
N ASN A 42 1.00 0.55 1.09
CA ASN A 42 1.40 -0.85 1.11
C ASN A 42 0.32 -1.74 0.50
N CYS A 43 -0.94 -1.40 0.71
CA CYS A 43 -2.08 -2.14 0.19
C CYS A 43 -2.03 -2.33 -1.34
N ASN A 44 -1.63 -1.30 -2.11
CA ASN A 44 -1.47 -1.46 -3.56
C ASN A 44 -0.44 -2.53 -3.92
N ASN A 45 0.70 -2.54 -3.23
CA ASN A 45 1.75 -3.51 -3.50
C ASN A 45 1.28 -4.93 -3.18
N PHE A 46 0.46 -5.11 -2.14
CA PHE A 46 -0.22 -6.39 -1.86
C PHE A 46 -1.18 -6.80 -2.98
N TYR A 47 -2.02 -5.87 -3.46
CA TYR A 47 -2.93 -6.16 -4.58
C TYR A 47 -2.19 -6.51 -5.88
N GLU A 48 -1.12 -5.79 -6.20
CA GLU A 48 -0.29 -6.06 -7.39
C GLU A 48 0.45 -7.40 -7.27
N ALA A 49 0.79 -7.82 -6.05
CA ALA A 49 1.33 -9.14 -5.75
C ALA A 49 0.26 -10.25 -5.67
N GLY A 50 -1.02 -9.93 -5.88
CA GLY A 50 -2.13 -10.91 -5.91
C GLY A 50 -2.82 -11.14 -4.57
N TYR A 51 -2.43 -10.43 -3.50
CA TYR A 51 -3.04 -10.54 -2.18
C TYR A 51 -4.24 -9.59 -2.07
N THR A 52 -5.44 -10.15 -2.18
CA THR A 52 -6.70 -9.38 -2.15
C THR A 52 -7.46 -9.50 -0.84
N THR A 53 -7.06 -10.42 0.05
CA THR A 53 -7.74 -10.71 1.32
C THR A 53 -6.74 -10.73 2.49
N PRO A 54 -7.15 -10.37 3.72
CA PRO A 54 -6.29 -10.48 4.90
C PRO A 54 -5.75 -11.89 5.11
N GLU A 55 -6.58 -12.91 4.86
CA GLU A 55 -6.23 -14.32 5.03
C GLU A 55 -5.09 -14.74 4.09
N SER A 56 -5.08 -14.23 2.85
CA SER A 56 -4.00 -14.50 1.89
C SER A 56 -2.65 -13.95 2.40
N ILE A 57 -2.64 -12.77 3.04
CA ILE A 57 -1.43 -12.16 3.62
C ILE A 57 -0.98 -12.92 4.86
N ILE A 58 -1.93 -13.34 5.71
CA ILE A 58 -1.65 -14.07 6.95
C ILE A 58 -1.10 -15.48 6.66
N SER A 59 -1.56 -16.10 5.58
CA SER A 59 -1.16 -17.46 5.16
C SER A 59 0.14 -17.49 4.33
N ALA A 60 0.49 -16.40 3.65
CA ALA A 60 1.74 -16.26 2.91
C ALA A 60 2.97 -16.56 3.77
N SER A 61 4.05 -17.05 3.15
CA SER A 61 5.33 -17.24 3.80
C SER A 61 6.04 -15.91 4.10
N ASP A 62 7.01 -15.93 5.01
CA ASP A 62 7.79 -14.72 5.32
C ASP A 62 8.60 -14.26 4.10
N GLU A 63 9.13 -15.20 3.31
CA GLU A 63 9.86 -14.95 2.08
C GLU A 63 8.96 -14.32 1.01
N GLU A 64 7.74 -14.84 0.84
CA GLU A 64 6.76 -14.28 -0.10
C GLU A 64 6.42 -12.84 0.26
N LEU A 65 6.14 -12.56 1.53
CA LEU A 65 5.83 -11.21 2.00
C LEU A 65 7.02 -10.26 1.81
N LEU A 66 8.24 -10.71 2.08
CA LEU A 66 9.45 -9.90 1.91
C LEU A 66 9.81 -9.61 0.45
N SER A 67 9.27 -10.38 -0.50
CA SER A 67 9.44 -10.11 -1.93
C SER A 67 8.59 -8.91 -2.40
N ILE A 68 7.57 -8.51 -1.64
CA ILE A 68 6.67 -7.42 -2.00
C ILE A 68 7.35 -6.07 -1.76
N PRO A 69 7.42 -5.17 -2.75
CA PRO A 69 8.00 -3.84 -2.57
C PRO A 69 7.38 -3.09 -1.39
N GLY A 70 8.22 -2.47 -0.56
CA GLY A 70 7.76 -1.71 0.61
C GLY A 70 7.35 -2.55 1.82
N VAL A 71 7.36 -3.88 1.72
CA VAL A 71 7.23 -4.79 2.86
C VAL A 71 8.62 -5.09 3.41
N GLY A 72 8.78 -4.97 4.73
CA GLY A 72 10.05 -5.18 5.41
C GLY A 72 9.94 -6.14 6.59
N ILE A 73 11.09 -6.63 7.06
CA ILE A 73 11.22 -7.60 8.17
C ILE A 73 10.47 -7.14 9.43
N SER A 74 10.46 -5.82 9.70
CA SER A 74 9.73 -5.25 10.85
C SER A 74 8.22 -5.46 10.76
N PHE A 75 7.64 -5.35 9.55
CA PHE A 75 6.22 -5.64 9.34
C PHE A 75 5.93 -7.12 9.57
N VAL A 76 6.69 -8.01 8.92
CA VAL A 76 6.51 -9.46 9.02
C VAL A 76 6.63 -9.91 10.48
N LYS A 77 7.66 -9.46 11.20
CA LYS A 77 7.85 -9.78 12.62
C LYS A 77 6.67 -9.33 13.50
N LYS A 78 6.16 -8.12 13.27
CA LYS A 78 5.00 -7.60 14.01
C LYS A 78 3.74 -8.40 13.68
N LEU A 79 3.51 -8.69 12.40
CA LEU A 79 2.39 -9.51 11.93
C LEU A 79 2.39 -10.88 12.62
N ARG A 80 3.53 -11.60 12.61
CA ARG A 80 3.65 -12.91 13.24
C ARG A 80 3.45 -12.87 14.76
N LYS A 81 3.99 -11.84 15.42
CA LYS A 81 3.79 -11.61 16.86
C LYS A 81 2.31 -11.36 17.18
N THR A 82 1.61 -10.53 16.40
CA THR A 82 0.17 -10.26 16.59
C THR A 82 -0.68 -11.51 16.43
N LEU A 83 -0.28 -12.44 15.56
CA LEU A 83 -0.96 -13.72 15.34
C LEU A 83 -0.58 -14.80 16.37
N GLY A 84 0.29 -14.50 17.34
CA GLY A 84 0.75 -15.47 18.35
C GLY A 84 1.62 -16.60 17.79
N ARG A 85 2.26 -16.39 16.64
CA ARG A 85 3.12 -17.41 16.00
C ARG A 85 4.57 -17.41 16.50
N ILE A 86 4.99 -16.36 17.21
CA ILE A 86 6.32 -16.15 17.79
C ILE A 86 6.25 -15.24 19.02
#